data_AF-A0A2H0URR7-F1
#
_entry.id   AF-A0A2H0URR7-F1
#
_cell.length_a   1.000
_cell.length_b   1.000
_cell.length_c   1.000
_cell.angle_alpha   90.00
_cell.angle_beta   90.00
_cell.angle_gamma   90.00
#
_symmetry.space_group_name_H-M   'P 1'
#
loop_
_entity.id
_entity.type
_entity.pdbx_description
1 polymer ?
#
loop_
_entity_poly.entity_id
_entity_poly.type
_entity_poly.pdbx_seq_one_letter_code
_entity_poly.pdbx_strand_id
1 'polypeptide(L)'
;MAIKLIIGLGNPEAGFQKTYHNAGHIFVDYVSQNEDLMNLIPKVRVLKTDVSMNISGKFVLSQLSKISVKPEELLIVHDESDVLLGKYKFSFNRGSAGQNGVRSIQKSLGTDAFWRLRIGIRPNEENKPRQKAGSFVLKKISATHMKVLGKVFSEAVMAIPTLQEKK
;
A
#
# COMPACT_ATOMS: atom_id res chain seq x y z
N MET A 1 -17.66 -1.77 8.81
CA MET A 1 -16.73 -2.71 9.50
C MET A 1 -15.40 -2.00 9.73
N ALA A 2 -14.58 -2.43 10.69
CA ALA A 2 -13.28 -1.81 10.98
C ALA A 2 -12.14 -2.61 10.33
N ILE A 3 -11.07 -1.92 9.91
CA ILE A 3 -9.86 -2.58 9.39
C ILE A 3 -9.24 -3.44 10.50
N LYS A 4 -8.88 -4.68 10.16
CA LYS A 4 -8.20 -5.62 11.07
C LYS A 4 -6.83 -6.05 10.58
N LEU A 5 -6.58 -5.95 9.27
CA LEU A 5 -5.32 -6.34 8.66
C LEU A 5 -4.85 -5.28 7.66
N ILE A 6 -3.62 -4.83 7.81
CA ILE A 6 -2.91 -3.98 6.86
C ILE A 6 -1.77 -4.78 6.24
N ILE A 7 -1.71 -4.82 4.91
CA ILE A 7 -0.60 -5.44 4.18
C ILE A 7 0.04 -4.42 3.25
N GLY A 8 1.33 -4.15 3.47
CA GLY A 8 2.17 -3.38 2.56
C GLY A 8 2.71 -4.25 1.44
N LEU A 9 2.45 -3.86 0.19
CA LEU A 9 3.03 -4.52 -0.98
C LEU A 9 4.46 -4.01 -1.26
N GLY A 10 5.27 -4.93 -1.76
CA GLY A 10 6.65 -4.68 -2.16
C GLY A 10 7.37 -5.98 -2.49
N ASN A 11 8.52 -5.84 -3.14
CA ASN A 11 9.40 -6.95 -3.47
C ASN A 11 10.41 -7.14 -2.32
N PRO A 12 10.54 -8.34 -1.74
CA PRO A 12 11.38 -8.58 -0.55
C PRO A 12 12.89 -8.54 -0.84
N GLU A 13 13.30 -8.67 -2.10
CA GLU A 13 14.71 -8.73 -2.48
C GLU A 13 15.43 -7.41 -2.17
N ALA A 14 16.67 -7.51 -1.66
CA ALA A 14 17.43 -6.37 -1.16
C ALA A 14 17.58 -5.21 -2.16
N GLY A 15 17.59 -5.50 -3.47
CA GLY A 15 17.68 -4.50 -4.54
C GLY A 15 16.49 -3.54 -4.60
N PHE A 16 15.32 -3.89 -4.05
CA PHE A 16 14.08 -3.12 -4.20
C PHE A 16 13.69 -2.31 -2.96
N GLN A 17 14.36 -2.49 -1.81
CA GLN A 17 13.93 -1.95 -0.51
C GLN A 17 13.63 -0.45 -0.50
N LYS A 18 14.34 0.35 -1.30
CA LYS A 18 14.17 1.82 -1.37
C LYS A 18 13.66 2.29 -2.72
N THR A 19 12.89 1.45 -3.42
CA THR A 19 12.25 1.82 -4.68
C THR A 19 10.81 2.28 -4.46
N TYR A 20 10.27 3.07 -5.38
CA TYR A 20 8.87 3.51 -5.29
C TYR A 20 7.90 2.33 -5.24
N HIS A 21 8.22 1.21 -5.91
CA HIS A 21 7.40 0.01 -5.90
C HIS A 21 7.28 -0.65 -4.52
N ASN A 22 8.21 -0.35 -3.63
CA ASN A 22 8.22 -0.80 -2.25
C ASN A 22 7.59 0.23 -1.28
N ALA A 23 6.84 1.23 -1.78
CA ALA A 23 6.17 2.21 -0.91
C ALA A 23 5.27 1.55 0.15
N GLY A 24 4.64 0.42 -0.15
CA GLY A 24 3.86 -0.35 0.83
C GLY A 24 4.73 -0.96 1.94
N HIS A 25 5.88 -1.55 1.60
CA HIS A 25 6.85 -2.03 2.58
C HIS A 25 7.39 -0.89 3.46
N ILE A 26 7.76 0.22 2.85
CA ILE A 26 8.30 1.38 3.54
C ILE A 26 7.25 1.97 4.50
N PHE A 27 5.97 2.02 4.09
CA PHE A 27 4.87 2.40 4.98
C PHE A 27 4.80 1.49 6.21
N VAL A 28 4.84 0.17 6.02
CA VAL A 28 4.77 -0.78 7.15
C VAL A 28 5.96 -0.60 8.09
N ASP A 29 7.17 -0.42 7.55
CA ASP A 29 8.37 -0.19 8.36
C ASP A 29 8.25 1.12 9.16
N TYR A 30 7.77 2.19 8.51
CA TYR A 30 7.56 3.50 9.14
C TYR A 30 6.55 3.43 10.29
N VAL A 31 5.42 2.75 10.08
CA VAL A 31 4.36 2.62 11.10
C VAL A 31 4.81 1.71 12.23
N SER A 32 5.42 0.56 11.93
CA SER A 32 5.86 -0.41 12.95
C SER A 32 6.96 0.13 13.87
N GLN A 33 7.72 1.12 13.41
CA GLN A 33 8.78 1.77 14.19
C GLN A 33 8.26 2.99 14.98
N ASN A 34 6.99 3.36 14.84
CA ASN A 34 6.40 4.52 15.48
C ASN A 34 5.22 4.11 16.36
N GLU A 35 5.45 4.07 17.68
CA GLU A 35 4.46 3.62 18.66
C GLU A 35 3.20 4.49 18.67
N ASP A 36 3.34 5.82 18.53
CA ASP A 36 2.20 6.73 18.47
C ASP A 36 1.30 6.41 17.28
N LEU A 37 1.88 6.09 16.12
CA LEU A 37 1.11 5.68 14.95
C LEU A 37 0.44 4.32 15.13
N MET A 38 1.13 3.35 15.74
CA MET A 38 0.53 2.05 16.07
C MET A 38 -0.65 2.19 17.05
N ASN A 39 -0.58 3.12 17.99
CA ASN A 39 -1.65 3.40 18.96
C ASN A 39 -2.91 3.99 18.30
N LEU A 40 -2.80 4.64 17.13
CA LEU A 40 -3.95 5.14 16.36
C LEU A 40 -4.74 4.03 15.66
N ILE A 41 -4.14 2.86 15.46
CA ILE A 41 -4.75 1.69 14.82
C ILE A 41 -4.69 0.46 15.76
N PRO A 42 -5.30 0.56 16.95
CA PRO A 42 -5.16 -0.48 17.96
C PRO A 42 -5.75 -1.80 17.46
N LYS A 43 -5.07 -2.91 17.78
CA LYS A 43 -5.48 -4.28 17.42
C LYS A 43 -5.50 -4.56 15.90
N VAL A 44 -4.94 -3.68 15.08
CA VAL A 44 -4.75 -3.93 13.65
C VAL A 44 -3.42 -4.65 13.44
N ARG A 45 -3.45 -5.80 12.76
CA ARG A 45 -2.22 -6.50 12.38
C ARG A 45 -1.61 -5.81 11.15
N VAL A 46 -0.31 -5.53 11.18
CA VAL A 46 0.41 -4.89 10.07
C VAL A 46 1.49 -5.84 9.56
N LEU A 47 1.52 -6.11 8.25
CA LEU A 47 2.45 -7.07 7.62
C LEU A 47 3.02 -6.53 6.31
N LYS A 48 4.20 -7.02 5.94
CA LYS A 48 4.76 -6.89 4.58
C LYS A 48 4.56 -8.20 3.83
N THR A 49 4.43 -8.11 2.51
CA THR A 49 4.60 -9.30 1.65
C THR A 49 6.04 -9.79 1.71
N ASP A 50 6.24 -11.11 1.81
CA ASP A 50 7.53 -11.80 1.74
C ASP A 50 7.72 -12.55 0.41
N VAL A 51 6.86 -12.25 -0.56
CA VAL A 51 6.83 -12.84 -1.90
C VAL A 51 6.94 -11.76 -2.97
N SER A 52 7.31 -12.14 -4.19
CA SER A 52 7.34 -11.21 -5.32
C SER A 52 5.94 -10.66 -5.64
N MET A 53 5.91 -9.44 -6.19
CA MET A 53 4.68 -8.68 -6.46
C MET A 53 3.61 -9.48 -7.22
N ASN A 54 4.00 -10.29 -8.21
CA ASN A 54 3.05 -11.01 -9.07
C ASN A 54 2.31 -12.14 -8.35
N ILE A 55 2.81 -12.63 -7.21
CA ILE A 55 2.19 -13.72 -6.45
C ILE A 55 1.65 -13.27 -5.09
N SER A 56 1.60 -11.95 -4.82
CA SER A 56 1.09 -11.39 -3.57
C SER A 56 -0.34 -11.88 -3.23
N GLY A 57 -1.17 -12.22 -4.21
CA GLY A 57 -2.52 -12.70 -3.95
C GLY A 57 -2.58 -13.99 -3.14
N LYS A 58 -1.70 -14.96 -3.41
CA LYS A 58 -1.63 -16.22 -2.64
C LYS A 58 -1.22 -15.96 -1.20
N PHE A 59 -0.27 -15.05 -1.00
CA PHE A 59 0.17 -14.64 0.33
C PHE A 59 -0.99 -14.00 1.11
N VAL A 60 -1.68 -13.01 0.52
CA VAL A 60 -2.79 -12.31 1.17
C VAL A 60 -3.91 -13.26 1.53
N LEU A 61 -4.33 -14.14 0.61
CA LEU A 61 -5.34 -15.16 0.87
C LEU A 61 -4.96 -16.05 2.06
N SER A 62 -3.71 -16.51 2.11
CA SER A 62 -3.21 -17.32 3.23
C SER A 62 -3.26 -16.57 4.56
N GLN A 63 -2.90 -15.28 4.57
CA GLN A 63 -2.96 -14.47 5.79
C GLN A 63 -4.40 -14.29 6.28
N LEU A 64 -5.34 -13.93 5.40
CA LEU A 64 -6.75 -13.78 5.75
C LEU A 64 -7.32 -15.04 6.41
N SER A 65 -7.05 -16.23 5.84
CA SER A 65 -7.49 -17.50 6.41
C SER A 65 -6.88 -17.79 7.78
N LYS A 66 -5.58 -17.53 7.97
CA LYS A 66 -4.87 -17.79 9.24
C LYS A 66 -5.42 -16.99 10.42
N ILE A 67 -5.90 -15.77 10.17
CA ILE A 67 -6.38 -14.88 11.24
C ILE A 67 -7.90 -14.63 11.19
N SER A 68 -8.62 -15.36 10.33
CA SER A 68 -10.09 -15.26 10.18
C SER A 68 -10.59 -13.82 9.92
N VAL A 69 -9.91 -13.12 9.00
CA VAL A 69 -10.27 -11.74 8.58
C VAL A 69 -10.92 -11.78 7.21
N LYS A 70 -11.99 -10.98 7.02
CA LYS A 70 -12.68 -10.87 5.73
C LYS A 70 -11.99 -9.87 4.79
N PRO A 71 -12.15 -9.99 3.45
CA PRO A 71 -11.60 -9.01 2.51
C PRO A 71 -11.99 -7.55 2.81
N GLU A 72 -13.19 -7.30 3.32
CA GLU A 72 -13.67 -5.95 3.62
C GLU A 72 -12.93 -5.30 4.81
N GLU A 73 -12.31 -6.13 5.66
CA GLU A 73 -11.52 -5.73 6.83
C GLU A 73 -10.01 -5.62 6.50
N LEU A 74 -9.63 -5.83 5.23
CA LEU A 74 -8.27 -5.75 4.71
C LEU A 74 -7.99 -4.36 4.09
N LEU A 75 -6.85 -3.79 4.46
CA LEU A 75 -6.26 -2.62 3.79
C LEU A 75 -4.93 -3.01 3.11
N ILE A 76 -4.89 -2.89 1.78
CA ILE A 76 -3.67 -3.07 0.99
C ILE A 76 -3.00 -1.72 0.76
N VAL A 77 -1.75 -1.57 1.19
CA VAL A 77 -0.95 -0.36 0.95
C VAL A 77 0.00 -0.60 -0.22
N HIS A 78 -0.05 0.28 -1.22
CA HIS A 78 0.78 0.15 -2.42
C HIS A 78 1.09 1.49 -3.07
N ASP A 79 2.06 1.47 -3.99
CA ASP A 79 2.43 2.59 -4.83
C ASP A 79 1.37 2.90 -5.90
N GLU A 80 1.18 4.18 -6.18
CA GLU A 80 0.21 4.64 -7.17
C GLU A 80 0.82 5.71 -8.07
N SER A 81 0.95 5.38 -9.35
CA SER A 81 1.60 6.23 -10.33
C SER A 81 0.68 7.34 -10.86
N ASP A 82 -0.63 7.23 -10.68
CA ASP A 82 -1.61 8.27 -11.01
C ASP A 82 -1.84 9.29 -9.88
N VAL A 83 -1.26 9.05 -8.70
CA VAL A 83 -1.33 9.96 -7.56
C VAL A 83 0.02 10.66 -7.41
N LEU A 84 -0.02 11.97 -7.22
CA LEU A 84 1.18 12.78 -7.04
C LEU A 84 1.86 12.48 -5.71
N LEU A 85 3.18 12.54 -5.69
CA LEU A 85 4.00 12.48 -4.49
C LEU A 85 3.53 13.52 -3.47
N GLY A 86 3.44 13.13 -2.20
CA GLY A 86 2.88 13.97 -1.15
C GLY A 86 1.36 13.89 -1.05
N LYS A 87 0.71 13.05 -1.86
CA LYS A 87 -0.73 12.77 -1.76
C LYS A 87 -0.96 11.27 -1.61
N TYR A 88 -2.10 10.92 -1.04
CA TYR A 88 -2.59 9.55 -0.98
C TYR A 88 -4.09 9.52 -1.28
N LYS A 89 -4.61 8.34 -1.61
CA LYS A 89 -6.05 8.11 -1.75
C LYS A 89 -6.45 6.78 -1.13
N PHE A 90 -7.57 6.77 -0.44
CA PHE A 90 -8.26 5.53 -0.13
C PHE A 90 -9.21 5.14 -1.27
N SER A 91 -9.30 3.84 -1.53
CA SER A 91 -10.31 3.29 -2.44
C SER A 91 -10.80 1.95 -1.91
N PHE A 92 -12.08 1.66 -2.13
CA PHE A 92 -12.71 0.40 -1.79
C PHE A 92 -13.41 -0.15 -3.02
N ASN A 93 -13.34 -1.46 -3.26
CA ASN A 93 -14.07 -2.13 -4.36
C ASN A 93 -13.81 -1.49 -5.73
N ARG A 94 -12.54 -1.41 -6.13
CA ARG A 94 -12.10 -0.82 -7.40
C ARG A 94 -11.01 -1.67 -8.04
N GLY A 95 -11.01 -1.70 -9.37
CA GLY A 95 -10.02 -2.42 -10.18
C GLY A 95 -8.56 -2.02 -9.90
N SER A 96 -7.62 -2.92 -10.23
CA SER A 96 -6.17 -2.81 -9.96
C SER A 96 -5.45 -1.56 -10.48
N ALA A 97 -6.02 -0.81 -11.43
CA ALA A 97 -5.36 0.33 -12.08
C ALA A 97 -3.96 -0.01 -12.64
N GLY A 98 -3.74 -1.26 -13.08
CA GLY A 98 -2.46 -1.71 -13.63
C GLY A 98 -1.42 -2.15 -12.59
N GLN A 99 -1.73 -2.09 -11.29
CA GLN A 99 -0.82 -2.57 -10.24
C GLN A 99 -0.88 -4.12 -10.16
N ASN A 100 0.26 -4.78 -10.38
CA ASN A 100 0.34 -6.24 -10.52
C ASN A 100 0.03 -7.03 -9.24
N GLY A 101 0.47 -6.56 -8.08
CA GLY A 101 0.16 -7.18 -6.80
C GLY A 101 -1.32 -7.08 -6.43
N VAL A 102 -1.95 -5.93 -6.68
CA VAL A 102 -3.39 -5.76 -6.52
C VAL A 102 -4.14 -6.68 -7.48
N ARG A 103 -3.74 -6.75 -8.75
CA ARG A 103 -4.32 -7.70 -9.72
C ARG A 103 -4.20 -9.15 -9.23
N SER A 104 -3.04 -9.52 -8.67
CA SER A 104 -2.79 -10.83 -8.07
C SER A 104 -3.76 -11.11 -6.92
N ILE A 105 -3.95 -10.13 -6.02
CA ILE A 105 -4.87 -10.21 -4.88
C ILE A 105 -6.32 -10.36 -5.33
N GLN A 106 -6.79 -9.51 -6.25
CA GLN A 106 -8.15 -9.59 -6.80
C GLN A 106 -8.43 -10.98 -7.38
N LYS A 107 -7.47 -11.53 -8.16
CA LYS A 107 -7.58 -12.88 -8.72
C LYS A 107 -7.64 -13.97 -7.65
N SER A 108 -6.80 -13.88 -6.61
CA SER A 108 -6.76 -14.88 -5.54
C SER A 108 -7.95 -14.82 -4.60
N LEU A 109 -8.49 -13.63 -4.34
CA LEU A 109 -9.65 -13.45 -3.46
C LEU A 109 -10.99 -13.65 -4.20
N GLY A 110 -11.01 -13.53 -5.52
CA GLY A 110 -12.25 -13.58 -6.32
C GLY A 110 -13.14 -12.35 -6.11
N THR A 111 -12.61 -11.28 -5.51
CA THR A 111 -13.34 -10.04 -5.22
C THR A 111 -12.40 -8.84 -5.22
N ASP A 112 -12.97 -7.66 -5.49
CA ASP A 112 -12.33 -6.37 -5.37
C ASP A 112 -12.66 -5.67 -4.03
N ALA A 113 -13.54 -6.27 -3.22
CA ALA A 113 -14.11 -5.71 -2.00
C ALA A 113 -13.12 -5.68 -0.82
N PHE A 114 -12.02 -4.97 -0.98
CA PHE A 114 -11.05 -4.64 0.05
C PHE A 114 -10.59 -3.19 -0.09
N TRP A 115 -10.06 -2.64 0.99
CA TRP A 115 -9.53 -1.28 0.98
C TRP A 115 -8.14 -1.23 0.38
N ARG A 116 -7.83 -0.11 -0.27
CA ARG A 116 -6.48 0.21 -0.73
C ARG A 116 -6.08 1.60 -0.28
N LEU A 117 -4.90 1.72 0.30
CA LEU A 117 -4.18 2.97 0.50
C LEU A 117 -3.20 3.14 -0.67
N ARG A 118 -3.54 4.06 -1.57
CA ARG A 118 -2.80 4.36 -2.79
C ARG A 118 -1.84 5.51 -2.51
N ILE A 119 -0.56 5.20 -2.36
CA ILE A 119 0.50 6.17 -2.07
C ILE A 119 1.00 6.80 -3.37
N GLY A 120 0.88 8.11 -3.50
CA GLY A 120 1.39 8.82 -4.67
C GLY A 120 2.91 8.79 -4.74
N ILE A 121 3.44 8.40 -5.89
CA ILE A 121 4.89 8.26 -6.10
C ILE A 121 5.46 9.23 -7.13
N ARG A 122 4.61 9.89 -7.92
CA ARG A 122 5.08 10.76 -9.01
C ARG A 122 5.28 12.20 -8.55
N PRO A 123 6.50 12.75 -8.61
CA PRO A 123 6.72 14.17 -8.39
C PRO A 123 5.93 14.99 -9.41
N ASN A 124 5.52 16.21 -9.03
CA ASN A 124 4.95 17.14 -9.99
C ASN A 124 6.08 17.69 -10.87
N GLU A 125 6.24 17.12 -12.07
CA GLU A 125 7.20 17.60 -13.07
C GLU A 125 6.40 18.11 -14.28
N GLU A 126 5.87 19.33 -14.18
CA GLU A 126 5.01 19.96 -15.21
C GLU A 126 5.66 20.00 -16.60
N ASN A 127 7.00 19.98 -16.66
CA ASN A 127 7.78 20.13 -17.88
C ASN A 127 8.48 18.84 -18.37
N LYS A 128 8.12 17.66 -17.86
CA LYS A 128 8.72 16.39 -18.33
C LYS A 128 7.69 15.41 -18.86
N PRO A 129 7.96 14.73 -19.99
CA PRO A 129 7.07 13.70 -20.51
C PRO A 129 6.92 12.56 -19.49
N ARG A 130 5.67 12.11 -19.31
CA ARG A 130 5.33 11.09 -18.32
C ARG A 130 6.00 9.77 -18.66
N GLN A 131 6.98 9.36 -17.86
CA GLN A 131 7.65 8.07 -18.00
C GLN A 131 6.68 6.91 -17.75
N LYS A 132 6.86 5.79 -18.47
CA LYS A 132 6.08 4.56 -18.24
C LYS A 132 6.14 4.13 -16.77
N ALA A 133 5.01 3.72 -16.21
CA ALA A 133 4.91 3.39 -14.78
C ALA A 133 5.91 2.30 -14.37
N GLY A 134 6.01 1.22 -15.15
CA GLY A 134 6.88 0.08 -14.84
C GLY A 134 8.36 0.44 -14.65
N SER A 135 8.92 1.36 -15.45
CA SER A 135 10.31 1.78 -15.27
C SER A 135 10.49 2.80 -14.14
N PHE A 136 9.46 3.61 -13.86
CA PHE A 136 9.51 4.60 -12.80
C PHE A 136 9.44 3.97 -11.41
N VAL A 137 8.57 2.97 -11.21
CA VAL A 137 8.36 2.35 -9.88
C VAL A 137 9.63 1.70 -9.34
N LEU A 138 10.51 1.22 -10.20
CA LEU A 138 11.77 0.57 -9.81
C LEU A 138 12.90 1.56 -9.48
N LYS A 139 12.69 2.87 -9.64
CA LYS A 139 13.69 3.88 -9.28
C LYS A 139 13.83 4.02 -7.78
N LYS A 140 15.05 4.29 -7.32
CA LYS A 140 15.32 4.61 -5.91
C LYS A 140 14.65 5.92 -5.51
N ILE A 141 14.10 5.94 -4.30
CA ILE A 141 13.50 7.12 -3.68
C ILE A 141 14.60 8.01 -3.13
N SER A 142 14.56 9.31 -3.43
CA SER A 142 15.50 10.29 -2.89
C SER A 142 15.20 10.58 -1.41
N ALA A 143 16.18 11.10 -0.67
CA ALA A 143 15.97 11.49 0.73
C ALA A 143 14.84 12.54 0.88
N THR A 144 14.75 13.49 -0.05
CA THR A 144 13.67 14.49 -0.08
C THR A 144 12.31 13.84 -0.26
N HIS A 145 12.18 12.91 -1.20
CA HIS A 145 10.91 12.21 -1.40
C HIS A 145 10.56 11.31 -0.23
N MET A 146 11.55 10.69 0.41
CA MET A 146 11.34 9.89 1.62
C MET A 146 10.75 10.73 2.76
N LYS A 147 11.24 11.97 2.95
CA LYS A 147 10.65 12.91 3.93
C LYS A 147 9.20 13.26 3.61
N VAL A 148 8.88 13.46 2.32
CA VAL A 148 7.50 13.72 1.87
C VAL A 148 6.61 12.50 2.14
N LEU A 149 7.09 11.28 1.83
CA LEU A 149 6.36 10.05 2.09
C LEU A 149 6.11 9.82 3.59
N GLY A 150 7.06 10.13 4.47
CA GLY A 150 6.86 10.05 5.91
C GLY A 150 5.63 10.85 6.39
N LYS A 151 5.48 12.09 5.91
CA LYS A 151 4.28 12.91 6.21
C LYS A 151 2.99 12.25 5.70
N VAL A 152 3.01 11.75 4.47
CA VAL A 152 1.88 11.02 3.87
C VAL A 152 1.51 9.79 4.70
N PHE A 153 2.49 9.06 5.23
CA PHE A 153 2.24 7.86 6.02
C PHE A 153 1.56 8.21 7.35
N SER A 154 2.06 9.21 8.08
CA SER A 154 1.42 9.69 9.31
C SER A 154 -0.03 10.14 9.07
N GLU A 155 -0.25 10.97 8.04
CA GLU A 155 -1.57 11.46 7.67
C GLU A 155 -2.52 10.31 7.29
N ALA A 156 -2.04 9.35 6.51
CA ALA A 156 -2.84 8.21 6.11
C ALA A 156 -3.23 7.34 7.31
N VAL A 157 -2.32 7.08 8.26
CA VAL A 157 -2.64 6.32 9.47
C VAL A 157 -3.72 7.01 10.31
N MET A 158 -3.61 8.33 10.51
CA MET A 158 -4.64 9.10 11.24
C MET A 158 -6.03 9.00 10.60
N ALA A 159 -6.10 8.79 9.28
CA ALA A 159 -7.36 8.66 8.57
C ALA A 159 -7.94 7.23 8.57
N ILE A 160 -7.16 6.18 8.86
CA ILE A 160 -7.62 4.78 8.83
C ILE A 160 -8.86 4.52 9.72
N PRO A 161 -8.94 5.02 10.96
CA PRO A 161 -10.12 4.81 11.81
C PRO A 161 -11.42 5.38 11.24
N THR A 162 -11.34 6.34 10.31
CA THR A 162 -12.50 6.99 9.69
C THR A 162 -13.05 6.22 8.49
N LEU A 163 -12.37 5.15 8.04
CA LEU A 163 -12.79 4.39 6.88
C LEU A 163 -14.12 3.66 7.15
N GLN A 164 -15.09 3.95 6.28
CA GLN A 164 -16.40 3.32 6.28
C GLN A 164 -16.75 2.94 4.84
N GLU A 165 -17.36 1.78 4.66
CA GLU A 165 -17.96 1.41 3.38
C GLU A 165 -19.01 2.48 3.03
N LYS A 166 -18.86 3.13 1.88
CA LYS A 166 -19.96 3.91 1.33
C LYS A 166 -21.03 2.91 0.88
N LYS A 167 -22.12 2.84 1.64
CA LYS A 167 -23.33 2.11 1.26
C LYS A 167 -23.87 2.62 -0.07
#